data_AF-A0A7J0FRE8-F1
#
_entry.id   AF-A0A7J0FRE8-F1
#
_cell.length_a   1.000
_cell.length_b   1.000
_cell.length_c   1.000
_cell.angle_alpha   90.00
_cell.angle_beta   90.00
_cell.angle_gamma   90.00
#
_symmetry.space_group_name_H-M   'P 1'
#
loop_
_entity.id
_entity.type
_entity.pdbx_description
1 polymer ?
#
loop_
_entity_poly.entity_id
_entity_poly.type
_entity_poly.pdbx_seq_one_letter_code
_entity_poly.pdbx_strand_id
1 'polypeptide(L)'
;MGHLIPLTEFAKRLTLQHNFSITFMVPTDGSPMKPQNSVLESLPKTINSIFLPPVSFDDLPNDVKIETRISLSVTRSLPALRDSLRALAESTRLLALVVDHFGTDAFDVAKEFGMLPYIFFATTAMALSFVFYLPVLDRSFDGEYRDLPEPVTLPGCVPFRGSDMVDPVQDRKNEIWNNHT
;
A
#
# COMPACT_ATOMS: atom_id res chain seq x y z
N MET A 1 11.83 1.05 0.81
CA MET A 1 12.09 2.50 1.03
C MET A 1 11.09 3.42 0.32
N GLY A 2 10.70 3.15 -0.94
CA GLY A 2 9.80 4.00 -1.72
C GLY A 2 8.41 4.26 -1.11
N HIS A 3 7.88 3.33 -0.31
CA HIS A 3 6.64 3.50 0.45
C HIS A 3 6.84 4.23 1.78
N LEU A 4 7.89 3.84 2.50
CA LEU A 4 8.20 4.35 3.84
C LEU A 4 8.54 5.84 3.82
N ILE A 5 9.45 6.29 2.94
CA ILE A 5 9.92 7.68 2.95
C ILE A 5 8.75 8.68 2.78
N PRO A 6 7.87 8.56 1.76
CA PRO A 6 6.73 9.46 1.62
C PRO A 6 5.79 9.46 2.83
N LEU A 7 5.51 8.29 3.41
CA LEU A 7 4.67 8.18 4.61
C LEU A 7 5.34 8.83 5.83
N THR A 8 6.66 8.73 5.99
CA THR A 8 7.39 9.42 7.07
C THR A 8 7.33 10.93 6.93
N GLU A 9 7.44 11.46 5.72
CA GLU A 9 7.27 12.89 5.46
C GLU A 9 5.84 13.36 5.72
N PHE A 10 4.85 12.55 5.35
CA PHE A 10 3.45 12.81 5.68
C PHE A 10 3.21 12.81 7.20
N ALA A 11 3.75 11.81 7.92
CA ALA A 11 3.65 11.72 9.37
C ALA A 11 4.26 12.93 10.09
N LYS A 12 5.44 13.39 9.65
CA LYS A 12 6.07 14.62 10.19
C LYS A 12 5.16 15.83 10.04
N ARG A 13 4.49 15.99 8.90
CA ARG A 13 3.54 17.11 8.69
C ARG A 13 2.34 17.01 9.61
N LEU A 14 1.76 15.82 9.77
CA LEU A 14 0.65 15.59 10.69
C LEU A 14 1.02 15.93 12.13
N THR A 15 2.19 15.50 12.59
CA THR A 15 2.65 15.79 13.95
C THR A 15 2.90 17.28 14.15
N LEU A 16 3.53 17.95 13.18
CA LEU A 16 3.92 19.36 13.28
C LEU A 16 2.73 20.32 13.16
N GLN A 17 1.74 20.00 12.33
CA GLN A 17 0.64 20.91 12.00
C GLN A 17 -0.63 20.62 12.80
N HIS A 18 -0.81 19.38 13.27
CA HIS A 18 -2.08 18.93 13.86
C HIS A 18 -1.92 18.24 15.21
N ASN A 19 -0.70 18.18 15.78
CA ASN A 19 -0.40 17.56 17.08
C ASN A 19 -0.90 16.11 17.20
N PHE A 20 -0.92 15.36 16.10
CA PHE A 20 -1.18 13.92 16.16
C PHE A 20 0.06 13.18 16.69
N SER A 21 -0.17 12.13 17.48
CA SER A 21 0.83 11.08 17.68
C SER A 21 0.63 10.01 16.62
N ILE A 22 1.72 9.55 16.02
CA ILE A 22 1.71 8.59 14.92
C ILE A 22 2.45 7.33 15.35
N THR A 23 1.93 6.16 14.99
CA THR A 23 2.63 4.89 15.15
C THR A 23 2.67 4.19 13.79
N PHE A 24 3.87 3.95 13.28
CA PHE A 24 4.08 3.13 12.10
C PHE A 24 3.92 1.65 12.46
N MET A 25 3.03 0.96 11.77
CA MET A 25 2.95 -0.51 11.79
C MET A 25 3.70 -1.03 10.57
N VAL A 26 4.78 -1.76 10.76
CA VAL A 26 5.70 -2.14 9.68
C VAL A 26 5.65 -3.66 9.46
N PRO A 27 5.03 -4.14 8.38
CA PRO A 27 5.16 -5.52 7.93
C PRO A 27 6.62 -5.88 7.65
N THR A 28 7.00 -7.12 7.93
CA THR A 28 8.36 -7.63 7.70
C THR A 28 8.32 -9.08 7.26
N ASP A 29 9.33 -9.51 6.51
CA ASP A 29 9.56 -10.89 6.08
C ASP A 29 10.78 -11.52 6.77
N GLY A 30 11.27 -10.88 7.84
CA GLY A 30 12.46 -11.31 8.57
C GLY A 30 13.78 -10.91 7.88
N SER A 31 13.73 -10.27 6.71
CA SER A 31 14.93 -9.74 6.06
C SER A 31 15.51 -8.54 6.84
N PRO A 32 16.82 -8.25 6.69
CA PRO A 32 17.44 -7.12 7.39
C PRO A 32 16.83 -5.77 7.00
N MET A 33 16.32 -5.02 7.99
CA MET A 33 15.65 -3.74 7.79
C MET A 33 16.50 -2.51 8.18
N LYS A 34 17.84 -2.62 8.14
CA LYS A 34 18.74 -1.57 8.66
C LYS A 34 18.41 -0.15 8.12
N PRO A 35 18.17 0.06 6.81
CA PRO A 35 17.80 1.39 6.30
C PRO A 35 16.45 1.90 6.83
N GLN A 36 15.44 1.02 6.90
CA GLN A 36 14.12 1.35 7.42
C GLN A 36 14.19 1.72 8.91
N ASN A 37 14.92 0.93 9.70
CA ASN A 37 15.14 1.17 11.12
C ASN A 37 15.82 2.52 11.33
N SER A 38 16.91 2.78 10.59
CA SER A 38 17.63 4.05 10.70
C SER A 38 16.74 5.27 10.40
N VAL A 39 15.86 5.17 9.39
CA VAL A 39 14.90 6.24 9.10
C VAL A 39 13.90 6.40 10.24
N LEU A 40 13.29 5.32 10.72
CA LEU A 40 12.28 5.35 11.79
C LEU A 40 12.85 5.83 13.13
N GLU A 41 14.05 5.38 13.50
CA GLU A 41 14.78 5.79 14.72
C GLU A 41 15.19 7.27 14.68
N SER A 42 15.35 7.86 13.49
CA SER A 42 15.67 9.28 13.33
C SER A 42 14.45 10.21 13.49
N LEU A 43 13.23 9.66 13.61
CA LEU A 43 12.00 10.45 13.68
C LEU A 43 11.80 11.07 15.07
N PRO A 44 11.03 12.17 15.18
CA PRO A 44 10.67 12.76 16.47
C PRO A 44 9.94 11.77 17.38
N LYS A 45 10.08 11.92 18.70
CA LYS A 45 9.44 11.04 19.71
C LYS A 45 7.91 10.94 19.62
N THR A 46 7.26 11.86 18.92
CA THR A 46 5.81 11.81 18.64
C THR A 46 5.43 10.77 17.60
N ILE A 47 6.42 10.23 16.87
CA ILE A 47 6.30 9.20 15.86
C ILE A 47 6.99 7.94 16.36
N ASN A 48 6.19 6.92 16.67
CA ASN A 48 6.66 5.60 17.09
C ASN A 48 6.63 4.63 15.91
N SER A 49 7.28 3.48 16.09
CA SER A 49 7.21 2.38 15.13
C SER A 49 7.11 1.03 15.85
N ILE A 50 6.25 0.16 15.34
CA ILE A 50 6.09 -1.23 15.76
C ILE A 50 6.36 -2.09 14.52
N PHE A 51 7.36 -2.95 14.60
CA PHE A 51 7.63 -3.97 13.60
C PHE A 51 6.74 -5.17 13.92
N LEU A 52 5.92 -5.57 12.95
CA LEU A 52 5.06 -6.73 13.10
C LEU A 52 5.91 -8.01 13.06
N PRO A 53 5.43 -9.14 13.60
CA PRO A 53 6.08 -10.44 13.42
C PRO A 53 6.32 -10.75 11.94
N PRO A 54 7.42 -11.44 11.60
CA PRO A 54 7.76 -11.75 10.22
C PRO A 54 6.76 -12.72 9.59
N VAL A 55 6.46 -12.50 8.31
CA VAL A 55 5.69 -13.44 7.48
C VAL A 55 6.63 -14.25 6.59
N SER A 56 6.31 -15.53 6.38
CA SER A 56 7.07 -16.38 5.45
C SER A 56 6.62 -16.12 4.01
N PHE A 57 7.54 -16.35 3.06
CA PHE A 57 7.30 -16.38 1.62
C PHE A 57 7.85 -17.66 0.97
N ASP A 58 8.10 -18.70 1.76
CA ASP A 58 8.72 -19.96 1.27
C ASP A 58 7.82 -20.73 0.29
N ASP A 59 6.53 -20.39 0.26
CA ASP A 59 5.54 -20.93 -0.67
C ASP A 59 5.53 -20.24 -2.05
N LEU A 60 6.27 -19.13 -2.21
CA LEU A 60 6.28 -18.36 -3.45
C LEU A 60 7.42 -18.79 -4.40
N PRO A 61 7.21 -18.71 -5.72
CA PRO A 61 8.28 -18.84 -6.70
C PRO A 61 9.38 -17.78 -6.51
N ASN A 62 10.62 -18.11 -6.86
CA ASN A 62 11.76 -17.19 -6.73
C ASN A 62 11.64 -15.93 -7.59
N ASP A 63 10.87 -15.99 -8.67
CA ASP A 63 10.67 -14.91 -9.65
C ASP A 63 9.35 -14.14 -9.42
N VAL A 64 8.70 -14.35 -8.27
CA VAL A 64 7.51 -13.60 -7.89
C VAL A 64 7.76 -12.09 -7.94
N LYS A 65 6.80 -11.34 -8.50
CA LYS A 65 6.89 -9.89 -8.64
C LYS A 65 6.94 -9.20 -7.28
N ILE A 66 7.66 -8.08 -7.23
CA ILE A 66 7.88 -7.36 -5.96
C ILE A 66 6.57 -6.80 -5.40
N GLU A 67 5.66 -6.38 -6.28
CA GLU A 67 4.34 -5.88 -5.94
C GLU A 67 3.48 -6.97 -5.28
N THR A 68 3.53 -8.20 -5.81
CA THR A 68 2.89 -9.37 -5.18
C THR A 68 3.45 -9.59 -3.78
N ARG A 69 4.77 -9.55 -3.61
CA ARG A 69 5.41 -9.71 -2.29
C ARG A 69 5.00 -8.61 -1.31
N ILE A 70 4.89 -7.36 -1.76
CA ILE A 70 4.45 -6.24 -0.93
C ILE A 70 3.00 -6.44 -0.48
N SER A 71 2.09 -6.75 -1.41
CA SER A 71 0.68 -7.03 -1.11
C SER A 71 0.53 -8.22 -0.15
N LEU A 72 1.27 -9.32 -0.40
CA LEU A 72 1.30 -10.48 0.49
C LEU A 72 1.89 -10.16 1.87
N SER A 73 2.90 -9.28 1.94
CA SER A 73 3.45 -8.84 3.22
C SER A 73 2.38 -8.16 4.08
N VAL A 74 1.57 -7.28 3.48
CA VAL A 74 0.46 -6.62 4.18
C VAL A 74 -0.60 -7.63 4.60
N THR A 75 -1.13 -8.40 3.65
CA THR A 75 -2.27 -9.31 3.89
C THR A 75 -1.93 -10.39 4.92
N ARG A 76 -0.74 -10.99 4.83
CA ARG A 76 -0.26 -11.99 5.81
C ARG A 76 0.01 -11.37 7.18
N SER A 77 0.25 -10.05 7.27
CA SER A 77 0.46 -9.35 8.55
C SER A 77 -0.84 -8.88 9.22
N LEU A 78 -2.01 -8.99 8.57
CA LEU A 78 -3.28 -8.49 9.12
C LEU A 78 -3.64 -9.05 10.52
N PRO A 79 -3.42 -10.35 10.82
CA PRO A 79 -3.64 -10.86 12.18
C PRO A 79 -2.78 -10.15 13.23
N ALA A 80 -1.49 -9.97 12.95
CA ALA A 80 -0.58 -9.29 13.86
C ALA A 80 -0.85 -7.78 13.97
N LEU A 81 -1.29 -7.16 12.87
CA LEU A 81 -1.77 -5.77 12.88
C LEU A 81 -2.96 -5.63 13.84
N ARG A 82 -3.94 -6.54 13.74
CA ARG A 82 -5.12 -6.55 14.63
C ARG A 82 -4.71 -6.68 16.10
N ASP A 83 -3.82 -7.60 16.42
CA ASP A 83 -3.35 -7.79 17.80
C ASP A 83 -2.59 -6.55 18.32
N SER A 84 -1.76 -5.94 17.47
CA SER A 84 -1.03 -4.71 17.81
C SER A 84 -1.96 -3.51 18.03
N LEU A 85 -2.99 -3.36 17.18
CA LEU A 85 -3.99 -2.31 17.35
C LEU A 85 -4.83 -2.53 18.62
N ARG A 86 -5.18 -3.79 18.94
CA ARG A 86 -5.87 -4.11 20.19
C ARG A 86 -5.05 -3.70 21.40
N ALA A 87 -3.78 -4.06 21.44
CA ALA A 87 -2.88 -3.66 22.53
C ALA A 87 -2.72 -2.13 22.64
N LEU A 88 -2.58 -1.42 21.51
CA LEU A 88 -2.51 0.04 21.51
C LEU A 88 -3.80 0.69 22.01
N ALA A 89 -4.96 0.14 21.63
CA ALA A 89 -6.27 0.67 22.00
C ALA A 89 -6.53 0.63 23.52
N GLU A 90 -5.80 -0.20 24.29
CA GLU A 90 -5.89 -0.25 25.75
C GLU A 90 -5.41 1.04 26.44
N SER A 91 -4.51 1.77 25.80
CA SER A 91 -3.87 2.97 26.38
C SER A 91 -4.02 4.22 25.52
N THR A 92 -4.36 4.06 24.24
CA THR A 92 -4.37 5.14 23.25
C THR A 92 -5.66 5.14 22.45
N ARG A 93 -6.29 6.30 22.33
CA ARG A 93 -7.44 6.46 21.42
C ARG A 93 -6.96 6.43 19.98
N LEU A 94 -7.38 5.41 19.23
CA LEU A 94 -7.11 5.28 17.80
C LEU A 94 -8.13 6.09 16.99
N LEU A 95 -7.68 6.90 16.02
CA LEU A 95 -8.54 7.80 15.24
C LEU A 95 -8.66 7.40 13.78
N ALA A 96 -7.53 7.13 13.13
CA ALA A 96 -7.46 6.87 11.71
C ALA A 96 -6.35 5.86 11.40
N LEU A 97 -6.58 5.04 10.37
CA LEU A 97 -5.56 4.20 9.77
C LEU A 97 -5.22 4.80 8.41
N VAL A 98 -3.96 5.15 8.20
CA VAL A 98 -3.45 5.61 6.90
C VAL A 98 -2.57 4.52 6.32
N VAL A 99 -2.90 4.07 5.12
CA VAL A 99 -2.14 3.06 4.38
C VAL A 99 -1.71 3.61 3.02
N ASP A 100 -0.74 2.96 2.37
CA ASP A 100 -0.51 3.18 0.94
C ASP A 100 -1.51 2.35 0.09
N HIS A 101 -1.35 2.40 -1.23
CA HIS A 101 -2.27 1.71 -2.14
C HIS A 101 -2.21 0.17 -2.08
N PHE A 102 -1.21 -0.43 -1.44
CA PHE A 102 -1.15 -1.88 -1.19
C PHE A 102 -1.78 -2.28 0.15
N GLY A 103 -2.07 -1.31 1.02
CA GLY A 103 -2.55 -1.57 2.38
C GLY A 103 -4.06 -1.61 2.55
N THR A 104 -4.84 -1.59 1.47
CA THR A 104 -6.31 -1.43 1.54
C THR A 104 -7.02 -2.56 2.29
N ASP A 105 -6.44 -3.77 2.31
CA ASP A 105 -6.99 -4.90 3.06
C ASP A 105 -6.99 -4.67 4.59
N ALA A 106 -6.15 -3.73 5.07
CA ALA A 106 -6.15 -3.33 6.48
C ALA A 106 -7.38 -2.47 6.87
N PHE A 107 -8.20 -2.04 5.90
CA PHE A 107 -9.41 -1.27 6.19
C PHE A 107 -10.44 -2.05 6.98
N ASP A 108 -10.55 -3.36 6.74
CA ASP A 108 -11.47 -4.18 7.52
C ASP A 108 -11.01 -4.30 8.96
N VAL A 109 -9.70 -4.43 9.19
CA VAL A 109 -9.12 -4.35 10.54
C VAL A 109 -9.38 -2.98 11.17
N ALA A 110 -9.20 -1.87 10.44
CA ALA A 110 -9.46 -0.52 10.95
C ALA A 110 -10.91 -0.33 11.43
N LYS A 111 -11.88 -0.87 10.68
CA LYS A 111 -13.31 -0.82 11.04
C LYS A 111 -13.61 -1.54 12.34
N GLU A 112 -12.93 -2.65 12.64
CA GLU A 112 -13.08 -3.38 13.92
C GLU A 112 -12.78 -2.48 15.14
N PHE A 113 -11.89 -1.49 14.98
CA PHE A 113 -11.51 -0.54 16.02
C PHE A 113 -12.20 0.83 15.89
N GLY A 114 -13.17 0.97 14.97
CA GLY A 114 -13.87 2.25 14.73
C GLY A 114 -12.98 3.36 14.18
N MET A 115 -11.86 3.02 13.56
CA MET A 115 -10.91 3.97 12.97
C MET A 115 -11.38 4.42 11.58
N LEU A 116 -11.05 5.65 11.20
CA LEU A 116 -11.27 6.17 9.85
C LEU A 116 -10.18 5.65 8.89
N PRO A 117 -10.52 4.90 7.83
CA PRO A 117 -9.54 4.42 6.87
C PRO A 117 -9.21 5.48 5.80
N TYR A 118 -7.92 5.69 5.53
CA TYR A 118 -7.44 6.60 4.48
C TYR A 118 -6.32 5.97 3.67
N ILE A 119 -6.27 6.32 2.38
CA ILE A 119 -5.14 5.98 1.50
C ILE A 119 -4.28 7.23 1.32
N PHE A 120 -2.99 7.12 1.63
CA PHE A 120 -1.97 8.05 1.16
C PHE A 120 -1.44 7.56 -0.20
N PHE A 121 -2.05 8.08 -1.28
CA PHE A 121 -1.68 7.71 -2.63
C PHE A 121 -0.45 8.51 -3.10
N ALA A 122 0.75 7.93 -2.92
CA ALA A 122 2.04 8.58 -3.20
C ALA A 122 2.39 8.63 -4.70
N THR A 123 1.42 8.98 -5.55
CA THR A 123 1.55 9.03 -7.01
C THR A 123 0.63 10.14 -7.57
N THR A 124 0.67 10.37 -8.87
CA THR A 124 -0.12 11.40 -9.55
C THR A 124 -1.63 11.13 -9.51
N ALA A 125 -2.42 12.19 -9.61
CA ALA A 125 -3.88 12.09 -9.75
C ALA A 125 -4.30 11.36 -11.05
N MET A 126 -3.50 11.46 -12.12
CA MET A 126 -3.73 10.72 -13.36
C MET A 126 -3.63 9.21 -13.15
N ALA A 127 -2.62 8.74 -12.39
CA ALA A 127 -2.51 7.32 -12.09
C ALA A 127 -3.64 6.85 -11.15
N LEU A 128 -4.08 7.69 -10.20
CA LEU A 128 -5.26 7.36 -9.39
C LEU A 128 -6.53 7.25 -10.25
N SER A 129 -6.74 8.18 -11.18
CA SER A 129 -7.83 8.13 -12.15
C SER A 129 -7.77 6.86 -13.00
N PHE A 130 -6.56 6.47 -13.43
CA PHE A 130 -6.34 5.22 -14.15
C PHE A 130 -6.70 3.99 -13.30
N VAL A 131 -6.29 3.93 -12.04
CA VAL A 131 -6.64 2.83 -11.13
C VAL A 131 -8.16 2.65 -11.01
N PHE A 132 -8.92 3.74 -10.90
CA PHE A 132 -10.38 3.67 -10.90
C PHE A 132 -10.99 3.28 -12.25
N TYR A 133 -10.29 3.56 -13.35
CA TYR A 133 -10.72 3.19 -14.69
C TYR A 133 -10.37 1.74 -15.07
N LEU A 134 -9.39 1.12 -14.41
CA LEU A 134 -8.93 -0.24 -14.71
C LEU A 134 -10.07 -1.28 -14.82
N PRO A 135 -11.07 -1.34 -13.92
CA PRO A 135 -12.15 -2.31 -14.05
C PRO A 135 -13.03 -2.11 -15.29
N VAL A 136 -13.14 -0.87 -15.78
CA VAL A 136 -13.86 -0.57 -17.02
C VAL A 136 -13.04 -1.04 -18.21
N LEU A 137 -11.73 -0.72 -18.21
CA LEU A 137 -10.81 -1.13 -19.26
C LEU A 137 -10.76 -2.66 -19.38
N ASP A 138 -10.64 -3.35 -18.25
CA ASP A 138 -10.58 -4.81 -18.17
C ASP A 138 -11.79 -5.50 -18.80
N ARG A 139 -13.01 -5.01 -18.53
CA ARG A 139 -14.24 -5.53 -19.13
C ARG A 139 -14.41 -5.18 -20.60
N SER A 140 -13.72 -4.15 -21.08
CA SER A 140 -13.89 -3.61 -22.43
C SER A 140 -12.92 -4.17 -23.45
N PHE A 141 -11.86 -4.86 -23.01
CA PHE A 141 -10.79 -5.33 -23.87
C PHE A 141 -10.29 -6.71 -23.42
N ASP A 142 -10.31 -7.67 -24.33
CA ASP A 142 -9.75 -9.01 -24.11
C ASP A 142 -8.34 -9.07 -24.74
N GLY A 143 -7.28 -9.02 -23.91
CA GLY A 143 -5.88 -9.06 -24.37
C GLY A 143 -4.91 -8.26 -23.50
N GLU A 144 -3.61 -8.31 -23.79
CA GLU A 144 -2.63 -7.53 -23.01
C GLU A 144 -2.77 -6.02 -23.32
N TYR A 145 -2.75 -5.17 -22.30
CA TYR A 145 -2.98 -3.73 -22.53
C TYR A 145 -1.92 -3.10 -23.43
N ARG A 146 -0.68 -3.62 -23.43
CA ARG A 146 0.39 -3.21 -24.37
C ARG A 146 -0.01 -3.29 -25.85
N ASP A 147 -0.99 -4.14 -26.18
CA ASP A 147 -1.49 -4.38 -27.53
C ASP A 147 -2.78 -3.61 -27.84
N LEU A 148 -3.18 -2.67 -26.97
CA LEU A 148 -4.34 -1.80 -27.21
C LEU A 148 -4.17 -1.04 -28.54
N PRO A 149 -5.17 -1.10 -29.45
CA PRO A 149 -5.07 -0.43 -30.75
C PRO A 149 -5.11 1.09 -30.64
N GLU A 150 -5.86 1.60 -29.65
CA GLU A 150 -6.04 3.03 -29.41
C GLU A 150 -5.50 3.43 -28.02
N PRO A 151 -4.97 4.66 -27.87
CA PRO A 151 -4.56 5.17 -26.57
C PRO A 151 -5.72 5.20 -25.56
N VAL A 152 -5.40 4.96 -24.29
CA VAL A 152 -6.36 5.13 -23.20
C VAL A 152 -6.62 6.61 -22.96
N THR A 153 -7.89 6.97 -22.87
CA THR A 153 -8.36 8.33 -22.62
C THR A 153 -9.08 8.39 -21.28
N LEU A 154 -8.51 9.14 -20.33
CA LEU A 154 -9.15 9.41 -19.05
C LEU A 154 -9.72 10.84 -19.06
N PRO A 155 -10.88 11.10 -18.42
CA PRO A 155 -11.44 12.44 -18.35
C PRO A 155 -10.44 13.46 -17.82
N GLY A 156 -10.16 14.50 -18.61
CA GLY A 156 -9.24 15.59 -18.24
C GLY A 156 -7.75 15.25 -18.25
N CYS A 157 -7.34 14.07 -18.72
CA CYS A 157 -5.93 13.66 -18.82
C CYS A 157 -5.46 13.59 -20.27
N VAL A 158 -4.14 13.65 -20.48
CA VAL A 158 -3.55 13.36 -21.78
C VAL A 158 -3.71 11.87 -22.12
N PRO A 159 -3.99 11.50 -23.38
CA PRO A 159 -4.03 10.10 -23.79
C PRO A 159 -2.65 9.43 -23.65
N PHE A 160 -2.62 8.15 -23.34
CA PHE A 160 -1.38 7.37 -23.19
C PHE A 160 -1.53 5.97 -23.78
N ARG A 161 -0.42 5.39 -24.23
CA ARG A 161 -0.43 4.04 -24.83
C ARG A 161 -0.51 2.99 -23.75
N GLY A 162 -1.07 1.84 -24.09
CA GLY A 162 -1.05 0.67 -23.20
C GLY A 162 0.37 0.23 -22.81
N SER A 163 1.34 0.38 -23.71
CA SER A 163 2.76 0.14 -23.43
C SER A 163 3.35 1.04 -22.35
N ASP A 164 2.73 2.18 -22.07
CA ASP A 164 3.21 3.18 -21.10
C ASP A 164 2.52 3.02 -19.73
N MET A 165 1.62 2.03 -19.58
CA MET A 165 0.97 1.72 -18.32
C MET A 165 1.94 1.13 -17.30
N VAL A 166 1.52 1.16 -16.02
CA VAL A 166 2.31 0.62 -14.91
C VAL A 166 2.60 -0.88 -15.07
N ASP A 167 3.80 -1.30 -14.68
CA ASP A 167 4.29 -2.68 -14.86
C ASP A 167 3.31 -3.78 -14.42
N PRO A 168 2.58 -3.67 -13.30
CA PRO A 168 1.67 -4.73 -12.86
C PRO A 168 0.52 -5.03 -13.83
N VAL A 169 0.13 -4.08 -14.68
CA VAL A 169 -0.97 -4.26 -15.64
C VAL A 169 -0.49 -4.62 -17.04
N GLN A 170 0.84 -4.72 -17.24
CA GLN A 170 1.41 -5.11 -18.52
C GLN A 170 1.25 -6.60 -18.82
N ASP A 171 1.08 -7.43 -17.79
CA ASP A 171 0.89 -8.87 -17.87
C ASP A 171 -0.36 -9.27 -17.08
N ARG A 172 -1.50 -9.34 -17.78
CA ARG A 172 -2.81 -9.66 -17.18
C ARG A 172 -2.94 -11.13 -16.76
N LYS A 173 -1.97 -11.98 -17.10
CA LYS A 173 -1.94 -13.39 -16.67
C LYS A 173 -1.19 -13.57 -15.35
N ASN A 174 -0.60 -12.51 -14.81
CA ASN A 174 0.12 -12.54 -13.54
C ASN A 174 -0.83 -12.67 -12.34
N GLU A 175 -0.37 -13.31 -11.27
CA GLU A 175 -1.13 -13.57 -10.04
C GLU A 175 -1.72 -12.31 -9.37
N ILE A 176 -1.10 -11.13 -9.57
CA ILE A 176 -1.63 -9.85 -9.06
C ILE A 176 -3.02 -9.56 -9.63
N TRP A 177 -3.25 -9.90 -10.90
CA TRP A 177 -4.53 -9.65 -11.57
C TRP A 177 -5.66 -10.53 -11.02
N ASN A 178 -5.34 -11.78 -10.67
CA ASN A 178 -6.30 -12.78 -10.20
C ASN A 178 -6.73 -12.59 -8.72
N ASN A 179 -6.02 -11.76 -7.95
CA ASN A 179 -6.36 -11.50 -6.54
C ASN A 179 -7.30 -10.29 -6.35
N HIS A 180 -7.67 -9.58 -7.43
CA HIS A 180 -8.45 -8.34 -7.37
C HIS A 180 -9.66 -8.30 -8.32
N THR A 181 -10.01 -9.43 -8.95
CA THR A 181 -11.25 -9.62 -9.73
C THR A 181 -12.14 -10.68 -9.09
#